data_AF-A0A7N4NPG6-F1
#
_entry.id   AF-A0A7N4NPG6-F1
#
_cell.length_a   1.000
_cell.length_b   1.000
_cell.length_c   1.000
_cell.angle_alpha   90.00
_cell.angle_beta   90.00
_cell.angle_gamma   90.00
#
_symmetry.space_group_name_H-M   'P 1'
#
loop_
_entity.id
_entity.type
_entity.pdbx_description
1 polymer ?
#
loop_
_entity_poly.entity_id
_entity_poly.type
_entity_poly.pdbx_seq_one_letter_code
_entity_poly.pdbx_strand_id
1 'polypeptide(L)'
;MGGTSSTRRVTFEADENENITVVKGIRLSENVIGRMKESSPSAPKSPSTFRGYDSKANEEEMRRRVAEELALKESENLKRVKHGKIQAREDINKLLERERSVSNEQLTRAILRERASSEEEKSKMKHMDLEIQAKQLEEKDRVLKKQDAFYKEQLARLEERSAEFYKVTTEQYQRAAEEVESKFKRYETHPICADLQAKILQCYRENPQQTLSCSALANQYQYCVNHAKQNVLEKGG
;
A
#
# COMPACT_ATOMS: atom_id res chain seq x y z
N MET A 1 46.36 -1.30 -36.88
CA MET A 1 46.57 -2.63 -36.26
C MET A 1 45.59 -2.71 -35.09
N GLY A 2 44.58 -3.59 -35.00
CA GLY A 2 44.35 -4.90 -35.60
C GLY A 2 44.06 -5.87 -34.45
N GLY A 3 42.79 -6.25 -34.23
CA GLY A 3 42.37 -7.17 -33.17
C GLY A 3 40.85 -7.34 -33.12
N THR A 4 40.32 -8.22 -33.96
CA THR A 4 38.90 -8.48 -34.22
C THR A 4 38.28 -9.42 -33.17
N SER A 5 37.24 -8.95 -32.46
CA SER A 5 36.35 -9.79 -31.64
C SER A 5 35.20 -10.31 -32.49
N SER A 6 35.16 -11.63 -32.77
CA SER A 6 34.06 -12.26 -33.51
C SER A 6 32.92 -12.63 -32.54
N THR A 7 32.02 -11.68 -32.31
CA THR A 7 30.74 -11.92 -31.64
C THR A 7 29.76 -12.50 -32.66
N ARG A 8 29.50 -13.81 -32.64
CA ARG A 8 28.35 -14.38 -33.37
C ARG A 8 27.07 -13.90 -32.68
N ARG A 9 26.45 -12.87 -33.25
CA ARG A 9 25.09 -12.45 -32.91
C ARG A 9 24.11 -13.40 -33.59
N VAL A 10 23.15 -13.92 -32.82
CA VAL A 10 21.94 -14.55 -33.35
C VAL A 10 20.79 -13.68 -32.87
N THR A 11 20.15 -12.98 -33.80
CA THR A 11 18.96 -12.17 -33.54
C THR A 11 17.73 -13.08 -33.55
N PHE A 12 16.93 -13.00 -32.49
CA PHE A 12 15.60 -13.60 -32.44
C PHE A 12 14.59 -12.48 -32.64
N GLU A 13 13.83 -12.52 -33.73
CA GLU A 13 12.59 -11.77 -33.84
C GLU A 13 11.45 -12.79 -33.69
N ALA A 14 10.54 -12.52 -32.75
CA ALA A 14 9.33 -13.29 -32.52
C ALA A 14 8.18 -12.58 -33.24
N ASP A 15 7.41 -13.30 -34.06
CA ASP A 15 6.12 -12.81 -34.57
C ASP A 15 4.96 -13.22 -33.63
N GLU A 16 3.83 -12.52 -33.76
CA GLU A 16 2.67 -12.54 -32.86
C GLU A 16 1.87 -13.87 -32.81
N ASN A 17 2.34 -14.96 -33.43
CA ASN A 17 1.62 -16.23 -33.48
C ASN A 17 2.32 -17.43 -32.81
N GLU A 18 3.27 -17.23 -31.89
CA GLU A 18 3.93 -18.27 -31.06
C GLU A 18 4.37 -19.58 -31.78
N ASN A 19 4.58 -19.53 -33.09
CA ASN A 19 4.99 -20.69 -33.88
C ASN A 19 6.51 -20.68 -34.04
N ILE A 20 7.21 -21.49 -33.24
CA ILE A 20 8.67 -21.69 -33.38
C ILE A 20 8.95 -22.43 -34.70
N THR A 21 9.37 -21.71 -35.74
CA THR A 21 9.87 -22.33 -36.97
C THR A 21 11.35 -22.67 -36.82
N VAL A 22 11.62 -23.95 -36.52
CA VAL A 22 12.99 -24.48 -36.44
C VAL A 22 13.58 -24.59 -37.85
N VAL A 23 14.45 -23.66 -38.22
CA VAL A 23 15.18 -23.73 -39.50
C VAL A 23 16.39 -24.67 -39.38
N LYS A 24 16.19 -25.86 -39.96
CA LYS A 24 17.15 -26.71 -40.68
C LYS A 24 18.25 -27.38 -39.87
N GLY A 25 17.96 -28.62 -39.50
CA GLY A 25 18.94 -29.60 -39.04
C GLY A 25 20.07 -29.85 -40.04
N ILE A 26 21.22 -30.23 -39.49
CA ILE A 26 22.35 -30.75 -40.25
C ILE A 26 22.02 -32.20 -40.63
N ARG A 27 21.68 -32.43 -41.90
CA ARG A 27 21.66 -33.78 -42.49
C ARG A 27 23.08 -34.15 -42.90
N LEU A 28 23.68 -35.09 -42.19
CA LEU A 28 24.86 -35.78 -42.68
C LEU A 28 24.40 -36.80 -43.74
N SER A 29 25.06 -36.80 -44.90
CA SER A 29 24.81 -37.79 -45.94
C SER A 29 25.28 -39.18 -45.49
N GLU A 30 24.68 -40.23 -46.04
CA GLU A 30 24.99 -41.64 -45.75
C GLU A 30 26.50 -41.95 -45.91
N ASN A 31 27.19 -41.20 -46.77
CA ASN A 31 28.62 -41.29 -47.03
C ASN A 31 29.52 -40.74 -45.89
N VAL A 32 28.99 -39.93 -44.97
CA VAL A 32 29.74 -39.40 -43.80
C VAL A 32 29.60 -40.32 -42.58
N ILE A 33 28.47 -41.02 -42.45
CA ILE A 33 28.21 -41.97 -41.36
C ILE A 33 29.06 -43.25 -41.53
N GLY A 34 29.26 -43.71 -42.77
CA GLY A 34 30.07 -44.90 -43.06
C GLY A 34 31.57 -44.75 -42.77
N ARG A 35 32.11 -43.52 -42.72
CA ARG A 35 33.54 -43.28 -42.50
C ARG A 35 33.97 -43.32 -41.03
N MET A 36 33.04 -43.26 -40.08
CA MET A 36 33.34 -43.35 -38.65
C MET A 36 33.28 -44.77 -38.09
N LYS A 37 32.99 -45.78 -38.92
CA LYS A 37 32.84 -47.17 -38.48
C LYS A 37 33.56 -48.14 -39.40
N GLU A 38 34.88 -47.98 -39.54
CA GLU A 38 35.87 -49.08 -39.65
C GLU A 38 37.22 -48.57 -40.19
N SER A 39 38.26 -48.76 -39.38
CA SER A 39 39.66 -48.56 -39.73
C SER A 39 40.22 -49.86 -40.35
N SER A 40 40.70 -49.74 -41.59
CA SER A 40 41.63 -50.64 -42.31
C SER A 40 42.95 -50.84 -41.53
N PRO A 41 43.85 -51.80 -41.87
CA PRO A 41 44.46 -51.99 -43.21
C PRO A 41 44.71 -53.49 -43.55
N SER A 42 45.26 -54.00 -44.67
CA SER A 42 46.00 -53.52 -45.84
C SER A 42 46.17 -54.72 -46.80
N ALA A 43 46.19 -54.49 -48.11
CA ALA A 43 46.66 -55.40 -49.17
C ALA A 43 48.23 -55.54 -49.14
N PRO A 44 48.96 -56.33 -49.98
CA PRO A 44 48.55 -56.83 -51.31
C PRO A 44 49.20 -58.15 -51.86
N LYS A 45 48.78 -58.49 -53.10
CA LYS A 45 49.48 -59.21 -54.20
C LYS A 45 49.57 -60.76 -54.24
N SER A 46 49.08 -61.27 -55.37
CA SER A 46 49.34 -62.57 -56.01
C SER A 46 50.82 -62.71 -56.46
N PRO A 47 51.32 -63.95 -56.71
CA PRO A 47 51.35 -64.43 -58.09
C PRO A 47 51.11 -65.96 -58.24
N SER A 48 51.28 -66.44 -59.48
CA SER A 48 50.70 -67.63 -60.11
C SER A 48 51.39 -68.99 -59.88
N THR A 49 50.63 -70.06 -60.18
CA THR A 49 51.02 -71.37 -60.80
C THR A 49 52.03 -72.28 -60.09
N PHE A 50 51.60 -73.50 -59.68
CA PHE A 50 51.95 -74.79 -60.32
C PHE A 50 51.62 -76.00 -59.41
N ARG A 51 50.93 -76.96 -60.02
CA ARG A 51 50.90 -78.44 -59.87
C ARG A 51 51.69 -79.08 -58.70
N GLY A 52 51.07 -80.04 -58.01
CA GLY A 52 51.79 -81.17 -57.41
C GLY A 52 51.23 -81.75 -56.10
N TYR A 53 50.58 -82.91 -56.22
CA TYR A 53 50.60 -84.06 -55.31
C TYR A 53 50.39 -83.90 -53.78
N ASP A 54 49.22 -84.41 -53.36
CA ASP A 54 49.00 -85.48 -52.37
C ASP A 54 49.48 -85.38 -50.89
N SER A 55 48.61 -85.93 -50.04
CA SER A 55 48.78 -86.31 -48.63
C SER A 55 48.70 -85.21 -47.55
N LYS A 56 47.59 -85.20 -46.79
CA LYS A 56 47.54 -85.43 -45.32
C LYS A 56 46.21 -84.95 -44.71
N ALA A 57 45.30 -85.89 -44.47
CA ALA A 57 44.07 -85.67 -43.69
C ALA A 57 44.29 -85.51 -42.16
N ASN A 58 45.48 -85.09 -41.70
CA ASN A 58 45.81 -84.95 -40.27
C ASN A 58 46.44 -83.57 -39.91
N GLU A 59 46.73 -82.70 -40.89
CA GLU A 59 47.25 -81.34 -40.64
C GLU A 59 46.11 -80.29 -40.53
N GLU A 60 44.99 -80.57 -41.20
CA GLU A 60 43.81 -79.71 -41.20
C GLU A 60 43.07 -79.74 -39.85
N GLU A 61 43.07 -80.87 -39.14
CA GLU A 61 42.45 -81.01 -37.82
C GLU A 61 43.24 -80.27 -36.74
N MET A 62 44.57 -80.33 -36.76
CA MET A 62 45.44 -79.57 -35.83
C MET A 62 45.27 -78.05 -36.03
N ARG A 63 45.22 -77.59 -37.29
CA ARG A 63 44.97 -76.18 -37.62
C ARG A 63 43.59 -75.71 -37.15
N ARG A 64 42.55 -76.55 -37.24
CA ARG A 64 41.22 -76.25 -36.70
C ARG A 64 41.23 -76.10 -35.18
N ARG A 65 41.91 -77.00 -34.44
CA ARG A 65 42.02 -76.90 -32.97
C ARG A 65 42.75 -75.63 -32.52
N VAL A 66 43.82 -75.24 -33.21
CA VAL A 66 44.54 -73.98 -32.93
C VAL A 66 43.68 -72.76 -33.25
N ALA A 67 42.95 -72.77 -34.37
CA ALA A 67 42.03 -71.69 -34.73
C ALA A 67 40.87 -71.56 -33.72
N GLU A 68 40.36 -72.69 -33.20
CA GLU A 68 39.32 -72.73 -32.18
C GLU A 68 39.83 -72.17 -30.83
N GLU A 69 41.03 -72.57 -30.38
CA GLU A 69 41.65 -71.98 -29.18
C GLU A 69 41.92 -70.48 -29.31
N LEU A 70 42.40 -70.02 -30.48
CA LEU A 70 42.60 -68.60 -30.74
C LEU A 70 41.28 -67.83 -30.73
N ALA A 71 40.21 -68.39 -31.31
CA ALA A 71 38.89 -67.80 -31.31
C ALA A 71 38.27 -67.75 -29.89
N LEU A 72 38.48 -68.78 -29.07
CA LEU A 72 38.08 -68.78 -27.66
C LEU A 72 38.83 -67.71 -26.86
N LYS A 73 40.15 -67.62 -27.03
CA LYS A 73 40.99 -66.62 -26.37
C LYS A 73 40.66 -65.19 -26.84
N GLU A 74 40.32 -65.01 -28.11
CA GLU A 74 39.88 -63.73 -28.67
C GLU A 74 38.48 -63.34 -28.14
N SER A 75 37.57 -64.30 -28.01
CA SER A 75 36.25 -64.13 -27.37
C SER A 75 36.37 -63.76 -25.89
N GLU A 76 37.26 -64.41 -25.15
CA GLU A 76 37.56 -64.09 -23.75
C GLU A 76 38.18 -62.70 -23.60
N ASN A 77 39.15 -62.35 -24.45
CA ASN A 77 39.74 -61.02 -24.47
C ASN A 77 38.69 -59.94 -24.82
N LEU A 78 37.80 -60.20 -25.79
CA LEU A 78 36.71 -59.30 -26.14
C LEU A 78 35.73 -59.11 -24.98
N LYS A 79 35.41 -60.19 -24.23
CA LYS A 79 34.59 -60.12 -23.02
C LYS A 79 35.25 -59.26 -21.94
N ARG A 80 36.56 -59.43 -21.71
CA ARG A 80 37.34 -58.61 -20.76
C ARG A 80 37.35 -57.13 -21.15
N VAL A 81 37.60 -56.81 -22.44
CA VAL A 81 37.58 -55.44 -22.94
C VAL A 81 36.19 -54.82 -22.83
N LYS A 82 35.12 -55.56 -23.14
CA LYS A 82 33.73 -55.10 -22.97
C LYS A 82 33.41 -54.78 -21.51
N HIS A 83 33.79 -55.67 -20.59
CA HIS A 83 33.57 -55.46 -19.16
C HIS A 83 34.36 -54.25 -18.64
N GLY A 84 35.63 -54.10 -19.03
CA GLY A 84 36.45 -52.92 -18.69
C GLY A 84 35.87 -51.61 -19.24
N LYS A 85 35.30 -51.61 -20.45
CA LYS A 85 34.60 -50.43 -21.01
C LYS A 85 33.33 -50.07 -20.24
N ILE A 86 32.57 -51.05 -19.78
CA ILE A 86 31.36 -50.83 -18.97
C ILE A 86 31.76 -50.24 -17.61
N GLN A 87 32.74 -50.84 -16.93
CA GLN A 87 33.27 -50.36 -15.66
C GLN A 87 33.79 -48.91 -15.76
N ALA A 88 34.61 -48.62 -16.77
CA ALA A 88 35.11 -47.27 -17.02
C ALA A 88 33.96 -46.26 -17.25
N ARG A 89 32.91 -46.67 -17.97
CA ARG A 89 31.72 -45.83 -18.19
C ARG A 89 30.94 -45.57 -16.90
N GLU A 90 30.78 -46.58 -16.04
CA GLU A 90 30.13 -46.42 -14.74
C GLU A 90 30.90 -45.49 -13.81
N ASP A 91 32.23 -45.61 -13.75
CA ASP A 91 33.06 -44.77 -12.89
C ASP A 91 33.07 -43.32 -13.36
N ILE A 92 33.07 -43.08 -14.69
CA ILE A 92 32.87 -41.75 -15.27
C ILE A 92 31.50 -41.18 -14.89
N ASN A 93 30.42 -41.97 -15.01
CA ASN A 93 29.08 -41.51 -14.63
C ASN A 93 29.01 -41.14 -13.14
N LYS A 94 29.58 -41.96 -12.26
CA LYS A 94 29.62 -41.69 -10.81
C LYS A 94 30.40 -40.42 -10.48
N LEU A 95 31.49 -40.12 -11.21
CA LEU A 95 32.25 -38.87 -11.04
C LEU A 95 31.42 -37.67 -11.51
N LEU A 96 30.80 -37.75 -12.69
CA LEU A 96 29.94 -36.70 -13.23
C LEU A 96 28.74 -36.41 -12.31
N GLU A 97 28.14 -37.44 -11.71
CA GLU A 97 27.06 -37.27 -10.73
C GLU A 97 27.52 -36.53 -9.47
N ARG A 98 28.71 -36.86 -8.95
CA ARG A 98 29.29 -36.17 -7.80
C ARG A 98 29.59 -34.71 -8.11
N GLU A 99 30.26 -34.43 -9.23
CA GLU A 99 30.53 -33.05 -9.66
C GLU A 99 29.24 -32.24 -9.84
N ARG A 100 28.22 -32.85 -10.46
CA ARG A 100 26.90 -32.23 -10.61
C ARG A 100 26.24 -31.96 -9.26
N SER A 101 26.34 -32.89 -8.30
CA SER A 101 25.77 -32.69 -6.96
C SER A 101 26.43 -31.53 -6.21
N VAL A 102 27.78 -31.46 -6.23
CA VAL A 102 28.54 -30.37 -5.59
C VAL A 102 28.24 -29.04 -6.25
N SER A 103 28.22 -29.01 -7.59
CA SER A 103 27.88 -27.81 -8.36
C SER A 103 26.45 -27.34 -8.08
N ASN A 104 25.48 -28.26 -8.03
CA ASN A 104 24.09 -27.95 -7.68
C ASN A 104 23.99 -27.41 -6.25
N GLU A 105 24.64 -28.03 -5.26
CA GLU A 105 24.65 -27.53 -3.88
C GLU A 105 25.27 -26.13 -3.79
N GLN A 106 26.38 -25.91 -4.49
CA GLN A 106 27.04 -24.61 -4.53
C GLN A 106 26.13 -23.55 -5.17
N LEU A 107 25.46 -23.89 -6.26
CA LEU A 107 24.48 -23.03 -6.92
C LEU A 107 23.29 -22.72 -5.99
N THR A 108 22.73 -23.73 -5.31
CA THR A 108 21.65 -23.53 -4.34
C THR A 108 22.09 -22.60 -3.20
N ARG A 109 23.30 -22.76 -2.66
CA ARG A 109 23.84 -21.86 -1.64
C ARG A 109 24.03 -20.44 -2.17
N ALA A 110 24.53 -20.27 -3.40
CA ALA A 110 24.68 -18.95 -4.02
C ALA A 110 23.32 -18.25 -4.22
N ILE A 111 22.31 -18.97 -4.71
CA ILE A 111 20.94 -18.45 -4.89
C ILE A 111 20.34 -18.00 -3.56
N LEU A 112 20.50 -18.79 -2.48
CA LEU A 112 19.96 -18.42 -1.17
C LEU A 112 20.62 -17.16 -0.62
N ARG A 113 21.94 -17.02 -0.77
CA ARG A 113 22.66 -15.80 -0.35
C ARG A 113 22.20 -14.58 -1.12
N GLU A 114 22.05 -14.69 -2.45
CA GLU A 114 21.59 -13.59 -3.30
C GLU A 114 20.15 -13.17 -2.98
N ARG A 115 19.28 -14.14 -2.66
CA ARG A 115 17.91 -13.82 -2.21
C ARG A 115 17.93 -13.10 -0.87
N ALA A 116 18.72 -13.58 0.09
CA ALA A 116 18.84 -12.95 1.40
C ALA A 116 19.40 -11.52 1.31
N SER A 117 20.46 -11.30 0.52
CA SER A 117 21.00 -9.95 0.30
C SER A 117 20.00 -9.03 -0.40
N SER A 118 19.32 -9.51 -1.44
CA SER A 118 18.29 -8.74 -2.15
C SER A 118 17.11 -8.36 -1.24
N GLU A 119 16.68 -9.26 -0.36
CA GLU A 119 15.62 -8.99 0.61
C GLU A 119 16.08 -7.99 1.68
N GLU A 120 17.31 -8.11 2.18
CA GLU A 120 17.90 -7.17 3.12
C GLU A 120 17.99 -5.76 2.51
N GLU A 121 18.50 -5.63 1.28
CA GLU A 121 18.56 -4.35 0.56
C GLU A 121 17.18 -3.74 0.34
N LYS A 122 16.18 -4.55 -0.05
CA LYS A 122 14.78 -4.10 -0.16
C LYS A 122 14.24 -3.62 1.17
N SER A 123 14.54 -4.31 2.27
CA SER A 123 14.10 -3.91 3.61
C SER A 123 14.74 -2.58 4.05
N LYS A 124 16.04 -2.40 3.76
CA LYS A 124 16.77 -1.15 4.02
C LYS A 124 16.21 0.00 3.20
N MET A 125 15.92 -0.21 1.91
CA MET A 125 15.30 0.79 1.05
C MET A 125 13.95 1.23 1.60
N LYS A 126 13.07 0.28 1.96
CA LYS A 126 11.77 0.58 2.58
C LYS A 126 11.93 1.37 3.88
N HIS A 127 12.91 1.03 4.72
CA HIS A 127 13.18 1.77 5.95
C HIS A 127 13.60 3.21 5.67
N MET A 128 14.51 3.42 4.71
CA MET A 128 14.93 4.76 4.31
C MET A 128 13.75 5.57 3.74
N ASP A 129 12.91 4.96 2.91
CA ASP A 129 11.72 5.62 2.35
C ASP A 129 10.73 6.03 3.45
N LEU A 130 10.50 5.15 4.43
CA LEU A 130 9.66 5.47 5.60
C LEU A 130 10.25 6.60 6.44
N GLU A 131 11.57 6.62 6.64
CA GLU A 131 12.25 7.68 7.39
C GLU A 131 12.15 9.04 6.66
N ILE A 132 12.34 9.05 5.34
CA ILE A 132 12.16 10.25 4.51
C ILE A 132 10.71 10.75 4.60
N GLN A 133 9.74 9.83 4.49
CA GLN A 133 8.32 10.18 4.59
C GLN A 133 7.98 10.74 5.98
N ALA A 134 8.52 10.17 7.05
CA ALA A 134 8.33 10.67 8.41
C ALA A 134 8.85 12.11 8.56
N LYS A 135 10.05 12.41 8.04
CA LYS A 135 10.60 13.77 8.04
C LYS A 135 9.75 14.76 7.24
N GLN A 136 9.23 14.33 6.09
CA GLN A 136 8.32 15.16 5.28
C GLN A 136 7.01 15.45 6.00
N LEU A 137 6.46 14.48 6.72
CA LEU A 137 5.25 14.67 7.53
C LEU A 137 5.52 15.63 8.69
N GLU A 138 6.65 15.49 9.37
CA GLU A 138 7.01 16.40 10.47
C GLU A 138 7.11 17.86 9.99
N GLU A 139 7.72 18.11 8.83
CA GLU A 139 7.81 19.46 8.28
C GLU A 139 6.43 20.01 7.87
N LYS A 140 5.57 19.18 7.28
CA LYS A 140 4.18 19.56 6.97
C LYS A 140 3.41 19.92 8.24
N ASP A 141 3.55 19.13 9.30
CA ASP A 141 2.92 19.39 10.59
C ASP A 141 3.43 20.70 11.20
N ARG A 142 4.71 21.01 11.07
CA ARG A 142 5.28 22.29 11.52
C ARG A 142 4.68 23.47 10.77
N VAL A 143 4.53 23.37 9.45
CA VAL A 143 3.90 24.42 8.64
C VAL A 143 2.43 24.60 9.01
N LEU A 144 1.68 23.50 9.16
CA LEU A 144 0.27 23.52 9.57
C LEU A 144 0.10 24.16 10.95
N LYS A 145 0.95 23.80 11.92
CA LYS A 145 0.94 24.40 13.27
C LYS A 145 1.19 25.91 13.24
N LYS A 146 2.09 26.39 12.37
CA LYS A 146 2.34 27.84 12.20
C LYS A 146 1.11 28.56 11.64
N GLN A 147 0.43 27.97 10.65
CA GLN A 147 -0.82 28.54 10.12
C GLN A 147 -1.94 28.53 11.15
N ASP A 148 -2.14 27.42 11.86
CA ASP A 148 -3.15 27.30 12.91
C ASP A 148 -2.94 28.33 14.01
N ALA A 149 -1.70 28.49 14.48
CA ALA A 149 -1.36 29.52 15.47
C ALA A 149 -1.65 30.94 14.94
N PHE A 150 -1.28 31.23 13.69
CA PHE A 150 -1.55 32.52 13.07
C PHE A 150 -3.05 32.83 13.01
N TYR A 151 -3.87 31.90 12.52
CA TYR A 151 -5.31 32.13 12.41
C TYR A 151 -6.01 32.18 13.76
N LYS A 152 -5.57 31.38 14.74
CA LYS A 152 -6.06 31.49 16.13
C LYS A 152 -5.78 32.85 16.73
N GLU A 153 -4.58 33.39 16.52
CA GLU A 153 -4.22 34.72 17.01
C GLU A 153 -5.05 35.82 16.32
N GLN A 154 -5.28 35.72 15.00
CA GLN A 154 -6.15 36.67 14.30
C GLN A 154 -7.59 36.62 14.81
N LEU A 155 -8.13 35.41 15.04
CA LEU A 155 -9.47 35.23 15.61
C LEU A 155 -9.57 35.79 17.02
N ALA A 156 -8.62 35.46 17.90
CA ALA A 156 -8.58 35.97 19.27
C ALA A 156 -8.54 37.51 19.29
N ARG A 157 -7.72 38.13 18.44
CA ARG A 157 -7.63 39.60 18.34
C ARG A 157 -8.93 40.22 17.82
N LEU A 158 -9.61 39.55 16.88
CA LEU A 158 -10.90 40.02 16.37
C LEU A 158 -11.99 39.90 17.44
N GLU A 159 -12.04 38.76 18.13
CA GLU A 159 -12.96 38.50 19.24
C GLU A 159 -12.76 39.52 20.36
N GLU A 160 -11.52 39.77 20.78
CA GLU A 160 -11.17 40.77 21.80
C GLU A 160 -11.67 42.17 21.41
N ARG A 161 -11.34 42.64 20.20
CA ARG A 161 -11.79 43.95 19.72
C ARG A 161 -13.31 44.04 19.63
N SER A 162 -13.97 42.95 19.19
CA SER A 162 -15.43 42.90 19.13
C SER A 162 -16.05 42.97 20.53
N ALA A 163 -15.48 42.24 21.51
CA ALA A 163 -15.95 42.23 22.88
C ALA A 163 -15.78 43.60 23.55
N GLU A 164 -14.65 44.28 23.33
CA GLU A 164 -14.45 45.65 23.76
C GLU A 164 -15.49 46.61 23.16
N PHE A 165 -15.74 46.48 21.86
CA PHE A 165 -16.74 47.30 21.18
C PHE A 165 -18.14 47.07 21.76
N TYR A 166 -18.56 45.82 21.95
CA TYR A 166 -19.84 45.49 22.59
C TYR A 166 -19.91 46.06 24.01
N LYS A 167 -18.87 45.84 24.82
CA LYS A 167 -18.82 46.33 26.20
C LYS A 167 -19.00 47.85 26.28
N VAL A 168 -18.20 48.61 25.52
CA VAL A 168 -18.30 50.08 25.50
C VAL A 168 -19.67 50.52 24.99
N THR A 169 -20.19 49.87 23.95
CA THR A 169 -21.52 50.20 23.39
C THR A 169 -22.62 49.98 24.41
N THR A 170 -22.62 48.82 25.10
CA THR A 170 -23.61 48.49 26.13
C THR A 170 -23.49 49.44 27.32
N GLU A 171 -22.27 49.74 27.79
CA GLU A 171 -22.04 50.68 28.88
C GLU A 171 -22.54 52.10 28.53
N GLN A 172 -22.23 52.60 27.34
CA GLN A 172 -22.69 53.93 26.89
C GLN A 172 -24.21 53.98 26.75
N TYR A 173 -24.81 52.94 26.16
CA TYR A 173 -26.27 52.83 26.06
C TYR A 173 -26.93 52.84 27.44
N GLN A 174 -26.40 52.04 28.36
CA GLN A 174 -26.96 51.91 29.70
C GLN A 174 -26.82 53.20 30.51
N ARG A 175 -25.68 53.88 30.43
CA ARG A 175 -25.51 55.21 31.03
C ARG A 175 -26.50 56.22 30.46
N ALA A 176 -26.69 56.24 29.13
CA ALA A 176 -27.65 57.14 28.51
C ALA A 176 -29.10 56.80 28.94
N ALA A 177 -29.43 55.52 29.05
CA ALA A 177 -30.74 55.07 29.54
C ALA A 177 -30.98 55.51 31.00
N GLU A 178 -29.99 55.32 31.89
CA GLU A 178 -30.03 55.76 33.28
C GLU A 178 -30.12 57.29 33.41
N GLU A 179 -29.38 58.03 32.58
CA GLU A 179 -29.43 59.49 32.56
C GLU A 179 -30.83 59.98 32.17
N VAL A 180 -31.42 59.39 31.12
CA VAL A 180 -32.80 59.67 30.72
C VAL A 180 -33.76 59.28 31.84
N GLU A 181 -33.67 58.07 32.39
CA GLU A 181 -34.52 57.60 33.48
C GLU A 181 -34.43 58.52 34.72
N SER A 182 -33.25 59.07 35.03
CA SER A 182 -33.09 60.02 36.15
C SER A 182 -33.75 61.38 35.89
N LYS A 183 -33.74 61.84 34.64
CA LYS A 183 -34.34 63.12 34.22
C LYS A 183 -35.86 63.02 34.15
N PHE A 184 -36.39 61.84 33.84
CA PHE A 184 -37.83 61.60 33.79
C PHE A 184 -38.30 60.95 35.09
N LYS A 185 -38.95 61.74 35.96
CA LYS A 185 -39.65 61.18 37.13
C LYS A 185 -40.64 60.11 36.64
N ARG A 186 -40.53 58.89 37.15
CA ARG A 186 -41.65 57.94 37.11
C ARG A 186 -42.83 58.63 37.79
N TYR A 187 -43.88 58.91 37.03
CA TYR A 187 -45.13 59.39 37.60
C TYR A 187 -45.71 58.26 38.46
N GLU A 188 -45.53 58.36 39.77
CA GLU A 188 -46.24 57.48 40.69
C GLU A 188 -47.71 57.88 40.72
N THR A 189 -48.53 57.15 39.96
CA THR A 189 -49.98 57.31 39.97
C THR A 189 -50.53 56.82 41.30
N HIS A 190 -50.69 57.73 42.23
CA HIS A 190 -51.34 57.46 43.51
C HIS A 190 -52.87 57.42 43.31
N PRO A 191 -53.55 56.32 43.63
CA PRO A 191 -54.99 56.23 43.47
C PRO A 191 -55.69 57.16 44.47
N ILE A 192 -56.36 58.18 43.94
CA ILE A 192 -57.06 59.19 44.74
C ILE A 192 -58.34 58.56 45.32
N CYS A 193 -58.60 58.79 46.61
CA CYS A 193 -59.80 58.31 47.31
C CYS A 193 -59.93 56.77 47.37
N ALA A 194 -58.82 56.03 47.25
CA ALA A 194 -58.81 54.56 47.22
C ALA A 194 -59.55 53.92 48.42
N ASP A 195 -59.34 54.44 49.63
CA ASP A 195 -60.00 53.91 50.83
C ASP A 195 -61.52 54.15 50.82
N LEU A 196 -61.97 55.31 50.32
CA LEU A 196 -63.39 55.61 50.18
C LEU A 196 -64.02 54.76 49.08
N GLN A 197 -63.27 54.52 47.99
CA GLN A 197 -63.68 53.61 46.92
C GLN A 197 -63.84 52.18 47.44
N ALA A 198 -62.95 51.71 48.31
CA ALA A 198 -63.08 50.40 48.94
C ALA A 198 -64.33 50.32 49.82
N LYS A 199 -64.56 51.33 50.69
CA LYS A 199 -65.69 51.38 51.62
C LYS A 199 -67.05 51.46 50.91
N ILE A 200 -67.18 52.26 49.85
CA ILE A 200 -68.43 52.38 49.10
C ILE A 200 -68.74 51.08 48.34
N LEU A 201 -67.73 50.46 47.72
CA LEU A 201 -67.89 49.18 47.04
C LEU A 201 -68.27 48.06 48.02
N GLN A 202 -67.71 48.08 49.23
CA GLN A 202 -68.08 47.15 50.28
C GLN A 202 -69.55 47.35 50.71
N CYS A 203 -69.97 48.59 50.96
CA CYS A 203 -71.34 48.90 51.37
C CYS A 203 -72.38 48.43 50.34
N TYR A 204 -72.13 48.63 49.04
CA TYR A 204 -73.06 48.15 47.99
C TYR A 204 -73.14 46.63 47.87
N ARG A 205 -72.06 45.91 48.16
CA ARG A 205 -72.08 44.43 48.19
C ARG A 205 -72.93 43.92 49.36
N GLU A 206 -72.85 44.59 50.50
CA GLU A 206 -73.61 44.24 51.70
C GLU A 206 -75.09 44.65 51.59
N ASN A 207 -75.42 45.67 50.78
CA ASN A 207 -76.77 46.24 50.67
C ASN A 207 -77.31 46.31 49.22
N PRO A 208 -77.47 45.17 48.51
CA PRO A 208 -77.80 45.15 47.08
C PRO A 208 -79.20 45.71 46.74
N GLN A 209 -80.17 45.57 47.66
CA GLN A 209 -81.55 46.06 47.48
C GLN A 209 -81.81 47.40 48.18
N GLN A 210 -80.82 47.94 48.90
CA GLN A 210 -80.94 49.15 49.71
C GLN A 210 -79.74 50.09 49.48
N THR A 211 -79.41 50.33 48.22
CA THR A 211 -78.22 51.12 47.80
C THR A 211 -78.22 52.54 48.36
N LEU A 212 -79.39 53.13 48.63
CA LEU A 212 -79.52 54.46 49.23
C LEU A 212 -78.97 54.54 50.67
N SER A 213 -78.83 53.42 51.39
CA SER A 213 -78.18 53.39 52.70
C SER A 213 -76.68 53.77 52.63
N CYS A 214 -76.04 53.51 51.48
CA CYS A 214 -74.64 53.86 51.21
C CYS A 214 -74.46 55.31 50.71
N SER A 215 -75.53 56.11 50.64
CA SER A 215 -75.52 57.47 50.10
C SER A 215 -74.54 58.41 50.83
N ALA A 216 -74.38 58.25 52.15
CA ALA A 216 -73.41 59.02 52.93
C ALA A 216 -71.96 58.74 52.46
N LEU A 217 -71.61 57.47 52.23
CA LEU A 217 -70.30 57.07 51.69
C LEU A 217 -70.11 57.52 50.24
N ALA A 218 -71.18 57.46 49.43
CA ALA A 218 -71.17 57.95 48.05
C ALA A 218 -70.89 59.45 47.98
N ASN A 219 -71.53 60.25 48.85
CA ASN A 219 -71.32 61.68 48.94
C ASN A 219 -69.89 62.02 49.38
N GLN A 220 -69.33 61.27 50.35
CA GLN A 220 -67.94 61.44 50.78
C GLN A 220 -66.94 61.11 49.67
N TYR A 221 -67.15 60.02 48.94
CA TYR A 221 -66.32 59.66 47.79
C TYR A 221 -66.38 60.73 46.70
N GLN A 222 -67.58 61.21 46.37
CA GLN A 222 -67.78 62.24 45.36
C GLN A 222 -67.15 63.57 45.75
N TYR A 223 -67.26 63.97 47.03
CA TYR A 223 -66.56 65.14 47.57
C TYR A 223 -65.04 64.99 47.42
N CYS A 224 -64.48 63.84 47.82
CA CYS A 224 -63.06 63.56 47.70
C CYS A 224 -62.57 63.65 46.24
N VAL A 225 -63.29 63.05 45.29
CA VAL A 225 -62.96 63.09 43.86
C VAL A 225 -63.04 64.51 43.31
N ASN A 226 -64.09 65.26 43.64
CA ASN A 226 -64.26 66.63 43.14
C ASN A 226 -63.22 67.59 43.72
N HIS A 227 -62.91 67.47 45.00
CA HIS A 227 -61.84 68.22 45.65
C HIS A 227 -60.49 67.91 45.00
N ALA A 228 -60.19 66.63 44.74
CA ALA A 228 -58.95 66.25 44.06
C ALA A 228 -58.88 66.80 42.62
N LYS A 229 -59.99 66.76 41.87
CA LYS A 229 -60.09 67.36 40.52
C LYS A 229 -59.80 68.86 40.55
N GLN A 230 -60.38 69.60 41.49
CA GLN A 230 -60.15 71.05 41.63
C GLN A 230 -58.66 71.35 41.94
N ASN A 231 -58.06 70.62 42.88
CA ASN A 231 -56.65 70.81 43.25
C ASN A 231 -55.67 70.50 42.09
N VAL A 232 -56.02 69.59 41.19
CA VAL A 232 -55.20 69.29 40.00
C VAL A 232 -55.30 70.41 38.96
N LEU A 233 -56.49 71.01 38.79
CA LEU A 233 -56.71 72.10 37.84
C LEU A 233 -56.05 73.42 38.28
N GLU A 234 -55.92 73.67 39.59
CA GLU A 234 -55.30 74.90 40.13
C GLU A 234 -53.76 74.88 40.12
N LYS A 235 -53.13 73.71 40.08
CA LYS A 235 -51.66 73.57 40.12
C LYS A 235 -50.99 73.42 38.74
N GLY A 236 -51.77 73.52 37.66
CA GLY A 236 -51.30 73.34 36.27
C GLY A 236 -51.14 74.65 35.50
N GLY A 237 -50.56 75.69 36.11
CA GLY A 237 -50.22 76.98 35.49
C GLY A 237 -48.72 77.28 35.56
#